data_AF-A0A2V9NC14-F1
#
_entry.id   AF-A0A2V9NC14-F1
#
_cell.length_a   1.000
_cell.length_b   1.000
_cell.length_c   1.000
_cell.angle_alpha   90.00
_cell.angle_beta   90.00
_cell.angle_gamma   90.00
#
_symmetry.space_group_name_H-M   'P 1'
#
loop_
_entity.id
_entity.type
_entity.pdbx_description
1 polymer ?
#
loop_
_entity_poly.entity_id
_entity_poly.type
_entity_poly.pdbx_seq_one_letter_code
_entity_poly.pdbx_strand_id
1 'polypeptide(L)'
;MSGTIKAGTVMMQAATLIPQSLRVEIEPYLHGWEMIKNSDGDAVDRDIRRADWNFFFLAANIQATALGYRGEKTERRAMERVLAKAKLSKFNCLEITEISARQFLGFPYVHVSAHSRHIQKSPFLQELAERAEP
;
A
#
# COMPACT_ATOMS: atom_id res chain seq x y z
N MET A 1 -9.12 7.65 15.06
CA MET A 1 -7.70 8.03 15.17
C MET A 1 -6.96 7.36 14.04
N SER A 2 -6.68 8.09 12.96
CA SER A 2 -6.01 7.52 11.78
C SER A 2 -4.59 7.12 12.13
N GLY A 3 -4.20 5.88 11.86
CA GLY A 3 -2.81 5.44 12.00
C GLY A 3 -1.86 6.34 11.21
N THR A 4 -0.68 6.61 11.77
CA THR A 4 0.34 7.38 11.05
C THR A 4 0.95 6.51 9.96
N ILE A 5 0.79 6.92 8.70
CA ILE A 5 1.42 6.25 7.55
C ILE A 5 2.91 6.55 7.56
N LYS A 6 3.72 5.52 7.36
CA LYS A 6 5.18 5.57 7.29
C LYS A 6 5.71 4.50 6.35
N ALA A 7 7.02 4.47 6.13
CA ALA A 7 7.66 3.35 5.47
C ALA A 7 7.35 2.03 6.21
N GLY A 8 7.09 0.97 5.45
CA GLY A 8 6.62 -0.33 5.95
C GLY A 8 5.11 -0.44 6.14
N THR A 9 4.34 0.66 6.03
CA THR A 9 2.88 0.59 6.10
C THR A 9 2.32 -0.16 4.89
N VAL A 10 1.50 -1.18 5.15
CA VAL A 10 0.77 -1.93 4.12
C VAL A 10 -0.64 -1.37 3.94
N MET A 11 -0.95 -1.06 2.69
CA MET A 11 -2.28 -0.68 2.22
C MET A 11 -2.88 -1.88 1.47
N MET A 12 -4.17 -2.10 1.66
CA MET A 12 -4.91 -3.22 1.06
C MET A 12 -6.19 -2.69 0.42
N GLN A 13 -6.63 -3.24 -0.71
CA GLN A 13 -7.94 -2.92 -1.26
C GLN A 13 -9.02 -3.47 -0.33
N ALA A 14 -10.09 -2.70 -0.13
CA ALA A 14 -11.26 -3.17 0.60
C ALA A 14 -11.77 -4.48 -0.03
N ALA A 15 -12.26 -5.38 0.82
CA ALA A 15 -12.69 -6.74 0.45
C ALA A 15 -11.57 -7.69 -0.03
N THR A 16 -10.29 -7.32 0.07
CA THR A 16 -9.19 -8.28 -0.13
C THR A 16 -9.33 -9.41 0.89
N LEU A 17 -9.37 -10.65 0.40
CA LEU A 17 -9.39 -11.82 1.25
C LEU A 17 -8.04 -11.96 1.97
N ILE A 18 -8.10 -12.19 3.27
CA ILE A 18 -6.93 -12.45 4.12
C ILE A 18 -7.15 -13.74 4.93
N PRO A 19 -6.07 -14.43 5.36
CA PRO A 19 -6.20 -15.57 6.24
C PRO A 19 -6.90 -15.20 7.55
N GLN A 20 -7.81 -16.04 8.04
CA GLN A 20 -8.48 -15.83 9.35
C GLN A 20 -7.50 -15.78 10.53
N SER A 21 -6.32 -16.39 10.38
CA SER A 21 -5.25 -16.37 11.38
C SER A 21 -4.49 -15.04 11.42
N LEU A 22 -4.66 -14.16 10.43
CA LEU A 22 -3.96 -12.88 10.36
C LEU A 22 -4.57 -11.88 11.35
N ARG A 23 -3.89 -11.66 12.48
CA ARG A 23 -4.35 -10.77 13.55
C ARG A 23 -3.91 -9.32 13.32
N VAL A 24 -4.50 -8.67 12.32
CA VAL A 24 -4.20 -7.28 11.97
C VAL A 24 -5.35 -6.33 12.32
N GLU A 25 -4.99 -5.12 12.72
CA GLU A 25 -5.94 -4.01 12.84
C GLU A 25 -6.05 -3.31 11.49
N ILE A 26 -7.25 -3.36 10.91
CA ILE A 26 -7.57 -2.76 9.61
C ILE A 26 -8.35 -1.48 9.84
N GLU A 27 -7.91 -0.38 9.25
CA GLU A 27 -8.60 0.90 9.28
C GLU A 27 -8.94 1.36 7.85
N PRO A 28 -10.20 1.75 7.57
CA PRO A 28 -10.55 2.35 6.30
C PRO A 28 -9.69 3.58 6.00
N TYR A 29 -9.24 3.69 4.76
CA TYR A 29 -8.48 4.81 4.25
C TYR A 29 -9.17 5.37 3.00
N LEU A 30 -8.40 5.87 2.03
CA LEU A 30 -8.90 6.60 0.87
C LEU A 30 -9.26 5.66 -0.29
N HIS A 31 -10.33 5.99 -1.02
CA HIS A 31 -10.69 5.37 -2.30
C HIS A 31 -10.84 3.84 -2.31
N GLY A 32 -11.39 3.27 -1.23
CA GLY A 32 -11.54 1.82 -1.11
C GLY A 32 -10.23 1.11 -0.79
N TRP A 33 -9.25 1.82 -0.25
CA TRP A 33 -8.08 1.23 0.40
C TRP A 33 -8.27 1.25 1.91
N GLU A 34 -7.68 0.25 2.56
CA GLU A 34 -7.62 0.06 4.00
C GLU A 34 -6.15 -0.03 4.41
N MET A 35 -5.84 0.35 5.64
CA MET A 35 -4.50 0.38 6.20
C MET A 35 -4.36 -0.69 7.28
N ILE A 36 -3.27 -1.45 7.26
CA ILE A 36 -2.85 -2.31 8.36
C ILE A 36 -2.05 -1.47 9.36
N LYS A 37 -2.56 -1.32 10.60
CA LYS A 37 -1.99 -0.38 11.58
C LYS A 37 -0.91 -0.95 12.49
N ASN A 38 -1.05 -2.22 12.85
CA ASN A 38 -0.30 -2.87 13.93
C ASN A 38 0.80 -3.80 13.41
N SER A 39 1.12 -3.74 12.12
CA SER A 39 2.08 -4.62 11.46
C SER A 39 2.74 -3.91 10.28
N ASP A 40 4.02 -4.20 10.04
CA ASP A 40 4.74 -3.76 8.85
C ASP A 40 4.73 -4.84 7.75
N GLY A 41 5.26 -4.52 6.58
CA GLY A 41 5.30 -5.43 5.43
C GLY A 41 5.96 -6.78 5.74
N ASP A 42 7.02 -6.78 6.53
CA ASP A 42 7.76 -8.00 6.90
C ASP A 42 6.97 -8.88 7.86
N ALA A 43 6.33 -8.28 8.87
CA ALA A 43 5.48 -9.00 9.80
C ALA A 43 4.21 -9.55 9.12
N VAL A 44 3.59 -8.76 8.24
CA VAL A 44 2.46 -9.20 7.40
C VAL A 44 2.89 -10.36 6.51
N ASP A 45 4.01 -10.27 5.79
CA ASP A 45 4.53 -11.33 4.93
C ASP A 45 4.71 -12.65 5.69
N ARG A 46 5.39 -12.59 6.84
CA ARG A 46 5.65 -13.75 7.68
C ARG A 46 4.37 -14.43 8.15
N ASP A 47 3.39 -13.65 8.61
CA ASP A 47 2.16 -14.21 9.19
C ASP A 47 1.21 -14.72 8.10
N ILE A 48 1.21 -14.11 6.90
CA ILE A 48 0.53 -14.64 5.71
C ILE A 48 1.13 -15.98 5.29
N ARG A 49 2.47 -16.08 5.23
CA ARG A 49 3.14 -17.34 4.85
C ARG A 49 2.91 -18.47 5.85
N ARG A 50 2.85 -18.14 7.16
CA ARG A 50 2.48 -19.11 8.22
C ARG A 50 1.07 -19.66 8.07
N ALA A 51 0.21 -18.96 7.33
CA ALA A 51 -1.16 -19.37 7.08
C ALA A 51 -1.33 -20.12 5.74
N ASP A 52 -0.23 -20.52 5.08
CA ASP A 52 -0.21 -21.14 3.75
C ASP A 52 -0.79 -20.23 2.64
N TRP A 53 -0.59 -18.91 2.79
CA TRP A 53 -0.90 -17.91 1.77
C TRP A 53 0.38 -17.21 1.30
N ASN A 54 0.25 -16.41 0.26
CA ASN A 54 1.36 -15.73 -0.38
C ASN A 54 1.16 -14.21 -0.35
N PHE A 55 2.22 -13.48 -0.01
CA PHE A 55 2.28 -12.02 -0.07
C PHE A 55 3.34 -11.57 -1.06
N PHE A 56 2.98 -11.62 -2.34
CA PHE A 56 3.90 -11.36 -3.45
C PHE A 56 4.50 -9.96 -3.36
N PHE A 57 5.81 -9.87 -3.60
CA PHE A 57 6.51 -8.62 -3.83
C PHE A 57 6.69 -8.40 -5.32
N LEU A 58 6.32 -7.23 -5.82
CA LEU A 58 6.46 -6.90 -7.23
C LEU A 58 7.33 -5.67 -7.39
N ALA A 59 8.40 -5.83 -8.16
CA ALA A 59 9.43 -4.82 -8.33
C ALA A 59 8.95 -3.51 -9.00
N ALA A 60 7.69 -3.43 -9.42
CA ALA A 60 7.08 -2.21 -9.90
C ALA A 60 7.03 -1.17 -8.74
N ASN A 61 7.83 -0.12 -8.86
CA ASN A 61 7.79 1.03 -7.97
C ASN A 61 6.69 1.99 -8.42
N ILE A 62 5.76 2.29 -7.51
CA ILE A 62 4.73 3.30 -7.68
C ILE A 62 5.12 4.50 -6.84
N GLN A 63 5.30 5.64 -7.51
CA GLN A 63 5.68 6.89 -6.86
C GLN A 63 4.77 8.04 -7.27
N ALA A 64 4.54 8.98 -6.37
CA ALA A 64 3.90 10.24 -6.67
C ALA A 64 4.44 11.36 -5.78
N THR A 65 4.27 12.60 -6.25
CA THR A 65 4.63 13.80 -5.50
C THR A 65 3.41 14.71 -5.34
N ALA A 66 3.43 15.58 -4.35
CA ALA A 66 2.49 16.67 -4.19
C ALA A 66 3.23 17.95 -3.80
N LEU A 67 2.95 19.06 -4.50
CA LEU A 67 3.57 20.35 -4.23
C LEU A 67 3.07 20.94 -2.90
N GLY A 68 3.99 21.51 -2.13
CA GLY A 68 3.74 22.13 -0.83
C GLY A 68 4.76 21.69 0.22
N TYR A 69 4.82 22.44 1.32
CA TYR A 69 5.56 22.02 2.50
C TYR A 69 4.96 20.75 3.10
N ARG A 70 5.80 20.03 3.86
CA ARG A 70 5.37 18.84 4.59
C ARG A 70 4.27 19.21 5.58
N GLY A 71 3.18 18.47 5.54
CA GLY A 71 2.02 18.65 6.39
C GLY A 71 0.90 17.72 5.92
N GLU A 72 -0.10 17.51 6.79
CA GLU A 72 -1.14 16.50 6.58
C GLU A 72 -1.80 16.60 5.20
N LYS A 73 -2.11 17.82 4.76
CA LYS A 73 -2.76 18.08 3.45
C LYS A 73 -1.88 17.65 2.27
N THR A 74 -0.59 17.99 2.29
CA THR A 74 0.33 17.69 1.19
C THR A 74 0.67 16.20 1.15
N GLU A 75 0.87 15.58 2.33
CA GLU A 75 1.08 14.14 2.44
C GLU A 75 -0.14 13.36 1.96
N ARG A 76 -1.35 13.73 2.41
CA ARG A 76 -2.61 13.12 1.96
C ARG A 76 -2.75 13.20 0.44
N ARG A 77 -2.46 14.35 -0.19
CA ARG A 77 -2.52 14.51 -1.65
C ARG A 77 -1.50 13.63 -2.38
N ALA A 78 -0.30 13.46 -1.82
CA ALA A 78 0.70 12.55 -2.40
C ALA A 78 0.25 11.08 -2.27
N MET A 79 -0.31 10.70 -1.13
CA MET A 79 -0.90 9.39 -0.88
C MET A 79 -2.07 9.08 -1.82
N GLU A 80 -3.02 10.00 -2.00
CA GLU A 80 -4.13 9.88 -2.95
C GLU A 80 -3.62 9.57 -4.36
N ARG A 81 -2.57 10.28 -4.81
CA ARG A 81 -1.95 10.05 -6.12
C ARG A 81 -1.26 8.69 -6.23
N VAL A 82 -0.56 8.23 -5.17
CA VAL A 82 0.05 6.90 -5.15
C VAL A 82 -1.02 5.81 -5.20
N LEU A 83 -2.09 5.92 -4.39
CA LEU A 83 -3.18 4.93 -4.34
C LEU A 83 -3.98 4.89 -5.64
N ALA A 84 -4.21 6.04 -6.29
CA ALA A 84 -4.83 6.10 -7.61
C ALA A 84 -4.00 5.36 -8.67
N LYS A 85 -2.66 5.53 -8.65
CA LYS A 85 -1.74 4.77 -9.52
C LYS A 85 -1.73 3.28 -9.17
N ALA A 86 -1.74 2.93 -7.89
CA ALA A 86 -1.78 1.54 -7.43
C ALA A 86 -3.03 0.81 -7.90
N LYS A 87 -4.19 1.48 -7.91
CA LYS A 87 -5.44 0.91 -8.44
C LYS A 87 -5.32 0.47 -9.91
N LEU A 88 -4.54 1.18 -10.72
CA LEU A 88 -4.29 0.82 -12.13
C LEU A 88 -3.44 -0.44 -12.29
N SER A 89 -2.66 -0.81 -11.27
CA SER A 89 -1.79 -1.99 -11.31
C SER A 89 -2.54 -3.33 -11.12
N LYS A 90 -3.83 -3.28 -10.72
CA LYS A 90 -4.68 -4.44 -10.40
C LYS A 90 -4.11 -5.38 -9.34
N PHE A 91 -3.22 -4.87 -8.48
CA PHE A 91 -2.77 -5.59 -7.28
C PHE A 91 -3.58 -5.11 -6.07
N ASN A 92 -3.89 -6.06 -5.18
CA ASN A 92 -4.77 -5.82 -4.05
C ASN A 92 -4.03 -5.25 -2.83
N CYS A 93 -2.71 -5.13 -2.87
CA CYS A 93 -1.92 -4.52 -1.81
C CYS A 93 -0.83 -3.59 -2.34
N LEU A 94 -0.35 -2.73 -1.45
CA LEU A 94 0.73 -1.80 -1.69
C LEU A 94 1.50 -1.59 -0.38
N GLU A 95 2.82 -1.62 -0.42
CA GLU A 95 3.66 -1.31 0.74
C GLU A 95 4.37 0.02 0.52
N ILE A 96 4.18 0.96 1.45
CA ILE A 96 4.84 2.27 1.41
C ILE A 96 6.32 2.09 1.73
N THR A 97 7.20 2.57 0.87
CA THR A 97 8.65 2.48 1.07
C THR A 97 9.27 3.78 1.50
N GLU A 98 8.69 4.91 1.10
CA GLU A 98 9.21 6.22 1.46
C GLU A 98 8.09 7.25 1.57
N ILE A 99 8.20 8.13 2.57
CA ILE A 99 7.50 9.41 2.62
C ILE A 99 8.54 10.46 3.00
N SER A 100 8.86 11.38 2.08
CA SER A 100 9.88 12.40 2.32
C SER A 100 9.45 13.78 1.83
N ALA A 101 9.90 14.81 2.56
CA ALA A 101 9.82 16.18 2.11
C ALA A 101 11.07 16.50 1.29
N ARG A 102 10.89 17.07 0.11
CA ARG A 102 11.94 17.40 -0.85
C ARG A 102 11.73 18.81 -1.39
N GLN A 103 12.74 19.32 -2.09
CA GLN A 103 12.70 20.62 -2.74
C GLN A 103 13.40 20.55 -4.10
N PHE A 104 12.84 21.23 -5.09
CA PHE A 104 13.45 21.38 -6.41
C PHE A 104 13.28 22.82 -6.88
N LEU A 105 14.39 23.50 -7.20
CA LEU A 105 14.39 24.92 -7.58
C LEU A 105 13.65 25.83 -6.56
N GLY A 106 13.79 25.54 -5.27
CA GLY A 106 13.11 26.28 -4.19
C GLY A 106 11.63 25.94 -3.98
N PHE A 107 11.04 25.07 -4.80
CA PHE A 107 9.66 24.62 -4.62
C PHE A 107 9.61 23.36 -3.74
N PRO A 108 8.99 23.44 -2.54
CA PRO A 108 8.84 22.27 -1.67
C PRO A 108 7.79 21.31 -2.22
N TYR A 109 8.02 20.01 -2.02
CA TYR A 109 7.05 18.97 -2.33
C TYR A 109 7.22 17.77 -1.39
N VAL A 110 6.15 16.98 -1.23
CA VAL A 110 6.20 15.66 -0.60
C VAL A 110 6.34 14.61 -1.70
N HIS A 111 7.23 13.65 -1.49
CA HIS A 111 7.41 12.46 -2.30
C HIS A 111 6.93 11.23 -1.52
N VAL A 112 6.17 10.37 -2.18
CA VAL A 112 5.78 9.05 -1.67
C VAL A 112 6.16 8.01 -2.71
N SER A 113 6.80 6.94 -2.26
CA SER A 113 7.06 5.75 -3.07
C SER A 113 6.55 4.49 -2.38
N ALA A 114 6.27 3.48 -3.18
CA ALA A 114 5.69 2.24 -2.71
C ALA A 114 5.93 1.08 -3.70
N HIS A 115 5.86 -0.14 -3.20
CA HIS A 115 5.87 -1.35 -4.03
C HIS A 115 4.50 -2.00 -4.08
N SER A 116 4.08 -2.42 -5.28
CA SER A 116 2.91 -3.28 -5.41
C SER A 116 3.14 -4.59 -4.67
N ARG A 117 2.13 -5.01 -3.91
CA ARG A 117 2.10 -6.31 -3.24
C ARG A 117 0.81 -7.05 -3.60
N HIS A 118 0.79 -8.36 -3.44
CA HIS A 118 -0.44 -9.12 -3.70
C HIS A 118 -0.65 -10.23 -2.68
N ILE A 119 -1.81 -10.25 -2.03
CA ILE A 119 -2.22 -11.31 -1.11
C ILE A 119 -3.12 -12.29 -1.85
N GLN A 120 -2.78 -13.58 -1.81
CA GLN A 120 -3.67 -14.65 -2.29
C GLN A 120 -3.25 -16.01 -1.71
N LYS A 121 -4.15 -16.98 -1.73
CA LYS A 121 -3.86 -18.34 -1.27
C LYS A 121 -2.93 -19.11 -2.23
N SER A 122 -3.15 -18.97 -3.54
CA SER A 122 -2.38 -19.69 -4.56
C SER A 122 -0.90 -19.25 -4.55
N PRO A 123 0.06 -20.17 -4.77
CA PRO A 123 1.46 -19.82 -4.97
C PRO A 123 1.75 -19.27 -6.38
N PHE A 124 0.79 -19.36 -7.29
CA PHE A 124 0.89 -18.82 -8.65
C PHE A 124 0.19 -17.49 -8.74
N LEU A 125 0.94 -16.42 -8.98
CA LEU A 125 0.38 -15.09 -9.15
C LEU A 125 -0.62 -15.09 -10.32
N GLN A 126 -1.90 -14.83 -10.02
CA GLN A 126 -3.00 -14.86 -10.99
C GLN A 126 -2.73 -13.90 -12.16
N GLU A 127 -3.23 -14.17 -13.36
CA GLU A 127 -3.04 -13.26 -14.49
C GLU A 127 -3.86 -11.96 -14.34
N LEU A 128 -3.49 -10.92 -15.10
CA LEU A 128 -4.18 -9.61 -15.06
C LEU A 128 -5.67 -9.69 -15.39
N ALA A 129 -6.09 -10.69 -16.17
CA ALA A 129 -7.49 -10.94 -16.50
C ALA A 129 -8.27 -11.50 -15.29
N GLU A 130 -7.64 -12.41 -14.55
CA GLU A 130 -8.23 -13.07 -13.37
C GLU A 130 -8.34 -12.13 -12.17
N ARG A 131 -7.48 -11.11 -12.08
CA ARG A 131 -7.54 -10.06 -11.05
C ARG A 131 -8.54 -8.94 -11.34
N ALA A 132 -9.21 -8.96 -12.50
CA ALA A 132 -10.04 -7.85 -12.97
C ALA A 132 -11.53 -7.98 -12.59
N GLU A 133 -11.96 -9.10 -12.03
CA GLU A 133 -13.37 -9.31 -11.66
C GLU A 133 -13.56 -9.38 -10.13
N PRO A 134 -14.62 -8.74 -9.60
CA PRO A 134 -15.00 -8.81 -8.19
C PRO A 134 -15.56 -10.19 -7.79
#